data_AF-A0A4V2LS32-F1
#
_entry.id   AF-A0A4V2LS32-F1
#
_cell.length_a   1.000
_cell.length_b   1.000
_cell.length_c   1.000
_cell.angle_alpha   90.00
_cell.angle_beta   90.00
_cell.angle_gamma   90.00
#
_symmetry.space_group_name_H-M   'P 1'
#
loop_
_entity.id
_entity.type
_entity.pdbx_description
1 polymer ?
#
loop_
_entity_poly.entity_id
_entity_poly.type
_entity_poly.pdbx_seq_one_letter_code
_entity_poly.pdbx_strand_id
1 'polypeptide(L)'
;MQQINKNQGFTLIELMVTIAVMAIIAMMAAPSFGNLIQKQNLNRSTQELIGQLNNARSKAVLERREVRVQLNSLAADTPTQLNWASQDKAILKSGSPTEITFLLSGGVKNFAADINGKPFIICNESGGNKSKNISISLMGTIHVTEGTC
;
A
#
# COMPACT_ATOMS: atom_id res chain seq x y z
N MET A 1 -55.23 -45.91 4.35
CA MET A 1 -54.24 -46.35 3.32
C MET A 1 -54.21 -45.32 2.21
N GLN A 2 -53.02 -45.15 1.61
CA GLN A 2 -52.70 -44.45 0.35
C GLN A 2 -52.75 -42.91 0.37
N GLN A 3 -51.64 -42.21 0.60
CA GLN A 3 -50.50 -41.94 -0.30
C GLN A 3 -50.91 -41.24 -1.61
N ILE A 4 -50.66 -39.93 -1.69
CA ILE A 4 -50.28 -39.28 -2.95
C ILE A 4 -49.13 -38.32 -2.64
N ASN A 5 -47.90 -38.81 -2.81
CA ASN A 5 -46.74 -37.96 -2.99
C ASN A 5 -47.01 -37.07 -4.22
N LYS A 6 -47.24 -35.78 -4.02
CA LYS A 6 -47.20 -34.81 -5.12
C LYS A 6 -45.74 -34.73 -5.57
N ASN A 7 -45.39 -35.47 -6.61
CA ASN A 7 -44.19 -35.21 -7.40
C ASN A 7 -44.31 -33.79 -7.98
N GLN A 8 -43.80 -32.80 -7.27
CA GLN A 8 -43.60 -31.45 -7.79
C GLN A 8 -42.35 -31.49 -8.68
N GLY A 9 -42.54 -31.89 -9.94
CA GLY A 9 -41.51 -31.83 -10.96
C GLY A 9 -41.41 -30.42 -11.52
N PHE A 10 -40.17 -29.95 -11.72
CA PHE A 10 -39.90 -28.72 -12.46
C PHE A 10 -40.28 -28.90 -13.94
N THR A 11 -40.91 -27.88 -14.52
CA THR A 11 -41.17 -27.89 -15.96
C THR A 11 -39.88 -27.57 -16.73
N LEU A 12 -39.76 -28.08 -17.95
CA LEU A 12 -38.61 -27.80 -18.81
C LEU A 12 -38.43 -26.29 -19.04
N ILE A 13 -39.54 -25.56 -19.18
CA ILE A 13 -39.51 -24.10 -19.33
C ILE A 13 -38.99 -23.39 -18.09
N GLU A 14 -39.34 -23.85 -16.89
CA GLU A 14 -38.85 -23.29 -15.62
C GLU A 14 -37.34 -23.47 -15.46
N LEU A 15 -36.82 -24.63 -15.87
CA LEU A 15 -35.37 -24.86 -15.91
C LEU A 15 -34.67 -23.91 -16.92
N MET A 16 -35.26 -23.69 -18.09
CA MET A 16 -34.68 -22.77 -19.08
C MET A 16 -34.67 -21.32 -18.58
N VAL A 17 -35.75 -20.87 -17.95
CA VAL A 17 -35.85 -19.51 -17.40
C VAL A 17 -34.88 -19.33 -16.23
N THR A 18 -34.77 -20.29 -15.33
CA THR A 18 -33.83 -20.22 -14.20
C THR A 18 -32.37 -20.16 -14.66
N ILE A 19 -31.97 -20.97 -15.65
CA ILE A 19 -30.63 -20.92 -16.23
C ILE A 19 -30.39 -19.57 -16.91
N ALA A 20 -31.39 -19.04 -17.64
CA ALA A 20 -31.29 -17.74 -18.30
C ALA A 20 -31.09 -16.59 -17.29
N VAL A 21 -31.87 -16.56 -16.21
CA VAL A 21 -31.73 -15.56 -15.14
C VAL A 21 -30.40 -15.73 -14.40
N MET A 22 -29.98 -16.96 -14.11
CA MET A 22 -28.71 -17.25 -13.47
C MET A 22 -27.52 -16.77 -14.30
N ALA A 23 -27.57 -16.90 -15.63
CA ALA A 23 -26.53 -16.40 -16.53
C ALA A 23 -26.40 -14.87 -16.49
N ILE A 24 -27.52 -14.14 -16.45
CA ILE A 24 -27.53 -12.67 -16.35
C ILE A 24 -26.91 -12.22 -15.01
N ILE A 25 -27.31 -12.85 -13.91
CA ILE A 25 -26.78 -12.53 -12.57
C ILE A 25 -25.29 -12.83 -12.50
N ALA A 26 -24.84 -13.97 -13.04
CA ALA A 26 -23.42 -14.34 -13.05
C ALA A 26 -22.54 -13.32 -13.79
N MET A 27 -23.03 -12.71 -14.88
CA MET A 27 -22.31 -11.67 -15.61
C MET A 27 -22.18 -10.36 -14.82
N MET A 28 -23.16 -10.02 -13.97
CA MET A 28 -23.11 -8.84 -13.10
C MET A 28 -22.26 -9.04 -11.85
N ALA A 29 -22.04 -10.29 -11.46
CA ALA A 29 -21.38 -10.65 -10.20
C ALA A 29 -19.84 -10.59 -10.26
N ALA A 30 -19.23 -10.19 -11.38
CA ALA A 30 -17.78 -10.02 -11.47
C ALA A 30 -17.36 -8.58 -11.14
N PRO A 31 -17.00 -8.26 -9.87
CA PRO A 31 -16.43 -6.97 -9.54
C PRO A 31 -15.03 -6.81 -10.18
N SER A 32 -14.67 -5.56 -10.50
CA SER A 32 -13.32 -5.22 -10.95
C SER A 32 -12.31 -5.37 -9.81
N PHE A 33 -11.66 -6.52 -9.72
CA PHE A 33 -10.58 -6.78 -8.74
C PHE A 33 -9.32 -5.94 -8.99
N GLY A 34 -9.15 -5.37 -10.18
CA GLY A 34 -7.97 -4.58 -10.54
C GLY A 34 -7.74 -3.38 -9.61
N ASN A 35 -8.79 -2.61 -9.33
CA ASN A 35 -8.71 -1.45 -8.43
C ASN A 35 -8.39 -1.86 -6.98
N LEU A 36 -8.91 -3.00 -6.53
CA LEU A 36 -8.64 -3.52 -5.20
C LEU A 36 -7.18 -3.94 -5.07
N ILE A 37 -6.65 -4.70 -6.04
CA ILE A 37 -5.26 -5.14 -6.05
C ILE A 37 -4.30 -3.95 -6.11
N GLN A 38 -4.56 -2.95 -6.96
CA GLN A 38 -3.75 -1.74 -7.02
C GLN A 38 -3.71 -0.99 -5.68
N LYS A 39 -4.86 -0.87 -5.00
CA LYS A 39 -4.93 -0.24 -3.68
C LYS A 39 -4.17 -1.05 -2.62
N GLN A 40 -4.27 -2.38 -2.67
CA GLN A 40 -3.53 -3.27 -1.77
C GLN A 40 -2.02 -3.13 -1.95
N ASN A 41 -1.53 -3.12 -3.19
CA ASN A 41 -0.10 -2.95 -3.47
C ASN A 41 0.43 -1.58 -3.00
N LEU A 42 -0.29 -0.50 -3.29
CA LEU A 42 0.08 0.85 -2.83
C LEU A 42 0.11 0.94 -1.30
N ASN A 43 -0.88 0.36 -0.63
CA ASN A 43 -0.91 0.31 0.83
C ASN A 43 0.24 -0.53 1.38
N ARG A 44 0.55 -1.67 0.77
CA ARG A 44 1.66 -2.53 1.18
C ARG A 44 2.99 -1.79 1.11
N SER A 45 3.35 -1.20 -0.04
CA SER A 45 4.60 -0.43 -0.18
C SER A 45 4.67 0.73 0.81
N THR A 46 3.54 1.38 1.08
CA THR A 46 3.46 2.46 2.10
C THR A 46 3.73 1.94 3.50
N GLN A 47 3.12 0.82 3.90
CA GLN A 47 3.34 0.22 5.23
C GLN A 47 4.77 -0.33 5.38
N GLU A 48 5.35 -0.90 4.33
CA GLU A 48 6.75 -1.34 4.34
C GLU A 48 7.70 -0.15 4.55
N LEU A 49 7.47 0.98 3.88
CA LEU A 49 8.27 2.19 4.11
C LEU A 49 8.09 2.72 5.54
N ILE A 50 6.85 2.81 6.04
CA ILE A 50 6.58 3.25 7.42
C ILE A 50 7.26 2.33 8.43
N GLY A 51 7.21 1.02 8.20
CA GLY A 51 7.90 0.02 9.01
C GLY A 51 9.41 0.26 9.03
N GLN A 52 10.02 0.48 7.88
CA GLN A 52 11.45 0.77 7.77
C GLN A 52 11.84 2.10 8.45
N LEU A 53 11.04 3.15 8.30
CA LEU A 53 11.26 4.43 8.98
C LEU A 53 11.17 4.30 10.50
N ASN A 54 10.16 3.59 11.01
CA ASN A 54 10.03 3.33 12.44
C ASN A 54 11.16 2.46 12.98
N ASN A 55 11.61 1.48 12.20
CA ASN A 55 12.78 0.66 12.53
C ASN A 55 14.03 1.53 12.63
N ALA A 56 14.34 2.33 11.60
CA ALA A 56 15.49 3.23 11.59
C ALA A 56 15.47 4.22 12.76
N ARG A 57 14.32 4.82 13.05
CA ARG A 57 14.13 5.73 14.18
C ARG A 57 14.38 5.04 15.51
N SER A 58 13.79 3.87 15.72
CA SER A 58 13.98 3.09 16.95
C SER A 58 15.45 2.68 17.11
N LYS A 59 16.07 2.23 16.03
CA LYS A 59 17.48 1.85 15.99
C LYS A 59 18.39 3.03 16.34
N ALA A 60 18.13 4.23 15.80
CA ALA A 60 18.90 5.44 16.11
C ALA A 60 18.85 5.81 17.61
N VAL A 61 17.65 5.70 18.21
CA VAL A 61 17.44 6.00 19.63
C VAL A 61 18.09 4.94 20.53
N LEU A 62 17.85 3.66 20.23
CA LEU A 62 18.32 2.53 21.05
C LEU A 62 19.85 2.39 21.03
N GLU A 63 20.45 2.55 19.85
CA GLU A 63 21.89 2.40 19.66
C GLU A 63 22.65 3.73 19.84
N ARG A 64 21.92 4.82 20.14
CA ARG A 64 22.46 6.18 20.34
C ARG A 64 23.37 6.65 19.20
N ARG A 65 23.01 6.31 17.97
CA ARG A 65 23.74 6.71 16.76
C ARG A 65 22.79 7.20 15.69
N GLU A 66 23.32 7.94 14.72
CA GLU A 66 22.54 8.32 13.56
C GLU A 66 22.28 7.09 12.68
N VAL A 67 21.05 6.97 12.17
CA VAL A 67 20.67 5.91 11.22
C VAL A 67 20.05 6.56 10.00
N ARG A 68 20.62 6.26 8.83
CA ARG A 68 20.12 6.72 7.53
C ARG A 68 19.15 5.71 6.94
N VAL A 69 18.10 6.19 6.29
CA VAL A 69 17.25 5.39 5.41
C VAL A 69 17.45 5.89 4.00
N GLN A 70 17.89 5.01 3.11
CA GLN A 70 17.97 5.26 1.68
C GLN A 70 16.77 4.62 1.00
N LEU A 71 15.99 5.42 0.29
CA LEU A 71 14.86 4.96 -0.49
C LEU A 71 15.32 4.65 -1.92
N ASN A 72 14.57 3.78 -2.59
CA ASN A 72 14.87 3.27 -3.93
C ASN A 72 16.24 2.54 -4.02
N SER A 73 16.62 1.84 -2.95
CA SER A 73 17.86 1.07 -2.87
C SER A 73 17.56 -0.39 -2.54
N LEU A 74 18.10 -1.30 -3.34
CA LEU A 74 18.01 -2.76 -3.14
C LEU A 74 19.22 -3.32 -2.34
N ALA A 75 20.08 -2.45 -1.83
CA ALA A 75 21.23 -2.86 -1.04
C ALA A 75 20.79 -3.48 0.30
N ALA A 76 21.61 -4.39 0.82
CA ALA A 76 21.37 -4.97 2.14
C ALA A 76 21.48 -3.92 3.26
N ASP A 77 20.68 -4.11 4.29
CA ASP A 77 20.72 -3.26 5.49
C ASP A 77 22.05 -3.42 6.23
N THR A 78 22.49 -2.31 6.80
CA THR A 78 23.71 -2.22 7.61
C THR A 78 23.38 -1.69 9.00
N PRO A 79 24.34 -1.71 9.94
CA PRO A 79 24.15 -1.13 11.27
C PRO A 79 23.70 0.34 11.24
N THR A 80 24.22 1.17 10.32
CA THR A 80 23.98 2.62 10.26
C THR A 80 23.12 3.08 9.09
N GLN A 81 22.80 2.20 8.14
CA GLN A 81 21.96 2.50 6.99
C GLN A 81 20.96 1.38 6.74
N LEU A 82 19.68 1.72 6.70
CA LEU A 82 18.62 0.85 6.19
C LEU A 82 18.24 1.27 4.78
N ASN A 83 17.81 0.31 3.97
CA ASN A 83 17.41 0.54 2.60
C ASN A 83 15.96 0.11 2.41
N TRP A 84 15.23 0.89 1.62
CA TRP A 84 13.89 0.54 1.19
C TRP A 84 13.81 0.70 -0.33
N ALA A 85 13.18 -0.27 -0.98
CA ALA A 85 12.76 -0.17 -2.36
C ALA A 85 11.34 -0.73 -2.47
N SER A 86 10.56 -0.17 -3.38
CA SER A 86 9.25 -0.75 -3.67
C SER A 86 9.41 -2.07 -4.40
N GLN A 87 8.69 -3.09 -3.97
CA GLN A 87 8.79 -4.45 -4.52
C GLN A 87 7.84 -4.70 -5.70
N ASP A 88 6.73 -3.96 -5.77
CA ASP A 88 5.65 -4.18 -6.74
C ASP A 88 5.58 -3.04 -7.78
N LYS A 89 4.41 -2.87 -8.42
CA LYS A 89 4.11 -1.79 -9.36
C LYS A 89 4.21 -0.38 -8.76
N ALA A 90 4.18 -0.27 -7.43
CA ALA A 90 4.27 1.02 -6.79
C ALA A 90 5.67 1.61 -6.97
N ILE A 91 5.78 2.91 -7.23
CA ILE A 91 7.07 3.58 -7.45
C ILE A 91 7.19 4.84 -6.61
N LEU A 92 8.41 5.19 -6.22
CA LEU A 92 8.69 6.50 -5.64
C LEU A 92 8.65 7.55 -6.75
N LYS A 93 7.85 8.62 -6.57
CA LYS A 93 7.73 9.69 -7.55
C LYS A 93 9.05 10.45 -7.66
N SER A 94 9.49 10.72 -8.89
CA SER A 94 10.64 11.60 -9.15
C SER A 94 10.45 12.96 -8.49
N GLY A 95 11.49 13.47 -7.85
CA GLY A 95 11.46 14.70 -7.05
C GLY A 95 11.03 14.52 -5.59
N SER A 96 10.61 13.32 -5.17
CA SER A 96 10.50 12.98 -3.75
C SER A 96 11.91 12.92 -3.12
N PRO A 97 12.06 13.22 -1.82
CA PRO A 97 13.32 12.97 -1.14
C PRO A 97 13.70 11.49 -1.23
N THR A 98 14.98 11.20 -1.39
CA THR A 98 15.47 9.81 -1.51
C THR A 98 16.15 9.33 -0.23
N GLU A 99 16.49 10.24 0.68
CA GLU A 99 17.10 9.88 1.95
C GLU A 99 16.46 10.61 3.12
N ILE A 100 16.55 9.99 4.29
CA ILE A 100 16.24 10.59 5.57
C ILE A 100 17.21 10.05 6.62
N THR A 101 17.69 10.92 7.51
CA THR A 101 18.55 10.49 8.62
C THR A 101 17.87 10.78 9.94
N PHE A 102 17.75 9.76 10.78
CA PHE A 102 17.26 9.89 12.14
C PHE A 102 18.42 10.13 13.10
N LEU A 103 18.22 11.08 13.99
CA LEU A 103 19.14 11.40 15.09
C LEU A 103 18.88 10.48 16.28
N LEU A 104 19.86 10.38 17.17
CA LEU A 104 19.75 9.68 18.46
C LEU A 104 18.63 10.21 19.38
N SER A 105 18.15 11.44 19.13
CA SER A 105 17.00 12.02 19.82
C SER A 105 15.65 11.48 19.29
N GLY A 106 15.67 10.69 18.22
CA GLY A 106 14.48 10.23 17.50
C GLY A 106 13.89 11.30 16.56
N GLY A 107 14.52 12.47 16.47
CA GLY A 107 14.18 13.50 15.49
C GLY A 107 14.87 13.29 14.14
N VAL A 108 14.59 14.19 13.21
CA VAL A 108 15.08 14.13 11.83
C VAL A 108 16.24 15.11 11.65
N LYS A 109 17.37 14.63 11.10
CA LYS A 109 18.52 15.47 10.73
C LYS A 109 18.18 16.31 9.50
N ASN A 110 18.65 17.56 9.46
CA ASN A 110 18.48 18.48 8.33
C ASN A 110 17.03 18.65 7.83
N PHE A 111 16.04 18.53 8.73
CA PHE A 111 14.62 18.53 8.39
C PHE A 111 14.20 19.64 7.39
N ALA A 112 14.64 20.88 7.62
CA ALA A 112 14.28 22.02 6.78
C ALA A 112 14.75 21.90 5.33
N ALA A 113 15.93 21.32 5.10
CA ALA A 113 16.51 21.17 3.76
C ALA A 113 15.93 19.95 3.04
N ASP A 114 15.79 18.84 3.77
CA ASP A 114 15.60 17.54 3.15
C ASP A 114 14.12 17.17 3.01
N ILE A 115 13.27 17.55 3.98
CA ILE A 115 11.93 16.93 4.15
C ILE A 115 10.80 17.89 4.53
N ASN A 116 11.10 19.12 4.97
CA ASN A 116 10.07 20.08 5.32
C ASN A 116 9.25 20.50 4.09
N GLY A 117 7.96 20.15 4.08
CA GLY A 117 7.06 20.38 2.94
C GLY A 117 7.34 19.46 1.74
N LYS A 118 8.23 18.48 1.86
CA LYS A 118 8.61 17.54 0.79
C LYS A 118 8.24 16.12 1.20
N PRO A 119 6.99 15.67 0.98
CA PRO A 119 6.59 14.31 1.34
C PRO A 119 7.27 13.29 0.42
N PHE A 120 7.46 12.07 0.94
CA PHE A 120 7.78 10.92 0.10
C PHE A 120 6.50 10.48 -0.60
N ILE A 121 6.47 10.55 -1.92
CA ILE A 121 5.27 10.24 -2.70
C ILE A 121 5.44 8.87 -3.34
N ILE A 122 4.63 7.91 -2.92
CA ILE A 122 4.55 6.58 -3.55
C ILE A 122 3.34 6.57 -4.47
N CYS A 123 3.54 6.28 -5.75
CA CYS A 123 2.49 6.16 -6.75
C CYS A 123 2.17 4.69 -7.04
N ASN A 124 0.93 4.38 -7.44
CA ASN A 124 0.53 2.99 -7.71
C ASN A 124 1.25 2.38 -8.93
N GLU A 125 1.61 3.21 -9.91
CA GLU A 125 2.39 2.88 -11.11
C GLU A 125 2.91 4.16 -11.79
N SER A 126 3.81 4.02 -12.76
CA SER A 126 4.32 5.15 -13.56
C SER A 126 3.20 5.81 -14.36
N GLY A 127 2.82 7.04 -13.98
CA GLY A 127 1.70 7.77 -14.58
C GLY A 127 0.32 7.42 -14.02
N GLY A 128 0.24 6.70 -12.89
CA GLY A 128 -1.02 6.33 -12.27
C GLY A 128 -1.68 7.48 -11.47
N ASN A 129 -2.99 7.39 -11.27
CA ASN A 129 -3.79 8.50 -10.72
C ASN A 129 -3.84 8.54 -9.17
N LYS A 130 -3.25 7.55 -8.48
CA LYS A 130 -3.34 7.42 -7.02
C LYS A 130 -1.95 7.38 -6.40
N SER A 131 -1.78 8.12 -5.32
CA SER A 131 -0.56 8.14 -4.53
C SER A 131 -0.81 8.17 -3.03
N LYS A 132 0.22 7.81 -2.27
CA LYS A 132 0.32 7.98 -0.82
C LYS A 132 1.48 8.92 -0.55
N ASN A 133 1.18 10.04 0.09
CA ASN A 133 2.17 11.04 0.47
C ASN A 133 2.50 10.81 1.95
N ILE A 134 3.77 10.54 2.22
CA ILE A 134 4.26 10.28 3.56
C ILE A 134 5.11 11.48 3.97
N SER A 135 4.54 12.30 4.85
CA SER A 135 5.25 13.44 5.45
C SER A 135 5.71 13.06 6.84
N ILE A 136 6.87 13.57 7.24
CA ILE A 136 7.47 13.30 8.53
C ILE A 136 7.72 14.64 9.20
N SER A 137 7.39 14.79 10.48
CA SER A 137 7.71 16.02 11.23
C SER A 137 9.17 16.04 11.67
N LEU A 138 9.65 17.20 12.12
CA LEU A 138 10.96 17.33 12.77
C LEU A 138 11.14 16.32 13.93
N MET A 139 10.05 16.02 14.65
CA MET A 139 10.05 15.07 15.78
C MET A 139 9.99 13.60 15.33
N GLY A 140 9.97 13.32 14.03
CA GLY A 140 9.92 11.96 13.48
C GLY A 140 8.51 11.33 13.52
N THR A 141 7.45 12.13 13.69
CA THR A 141 6.06 11.63 13.54
C THR A 141 5.72 11.49 12.07
N ILE A 142 5.09 10.37 11.70
CA ILE A 142 4.76 10.06 10.31
C ILE A 142 3.27 10.36 10.07
N HIS A 143 2.98 11.12 9.02
CA HIS A 143 1.63 11.43 8.56
C HIS A 143 1.47 10.98 7.12
N VAL A 144 0.43 10.18 6.87
CA VAL A 144 0.13 9.63 5.54
C VAL A 144 -1.14 10.29 5.02
N THR A 145 -1.08 10.85 3.83
CA THR A 145 -2.25 11.40 3.12
C THR A 145 -2.39 10.74 1.76
N GLU A 146 -3.62 10.60 1.28
CA GLU A 146 -3.86 10.17 -0.10
C GLU A 146 -3.69 11.36 -1.04
N GLY A 147 -3.24 11.10 -2.27
CA GLY A 147 -3.05 12.12 -3.29
C GLY A 147 -3.08 11.54 -4.70
N THR A 148 -2.64 12.36 -5.65
CA THR A 148 -2.45 11.97 -7.05
C THR A 148 -0.95 11.95 -7.37
N CYS A 149 -0.54 11.02 -8.23
CA CYS A 149 0.70 11.16 -8.98
C CYS A 149 0.44 12.17 -10.11
#